data_AF-A0A2G5UXP4-F1
#
_entry.id   AF-A0A2G5UXP4-F1
#
_cell.length_a   1.000
_cell.length_b   1.000
_cell.length_c   1.000
_cell.angle_alpha   90.00
_cell.angle_beta   90.00
_cell.angle_gamma   90.00
#
_symmetry.space_group_name_H-M   'P 1'
#
loop_
_entity.id
_entity.type
_entity.pdbx_description
1 polymer ?
#
loop_
_entity_poly.entity_id
_entity_poly.type
_entity_poly.pdbx_seq_one_letter_code
_entity_poly.pdbx_strand_id
1 'polypeptide(L)'
;MDTEHRVILNVGGIRHETYSHVLKKIPATRLSRLTPNTANYDPVLNEYFFDRHPGVFSMIMNYYRTGKLHYPTNVCGPLFEEELEFWGLDANQVEPCCWMTYTQHRDTQETLAVIESLDLDGDPPSQEEVGYVF
;
A
#
# COMPACT_ATOMS: atom_id res chain seq x y z
N MET A 1 -19.47 -11.16 24.43
CA MET A 1 -18.67 -12.40 24.30
C MET A 1 -18.20 -12.61 22.86
N ASP A 2 -17.75 -11.56 22.15
CA ASP A 2 -17.24 -11.65 20.76
C ASP A 2 -15.87 -10.95 20.60
N THR A 3 -15.28 -10.55 21.73
CA THR A 3 -14.03 -9.77 21.78
C THR A 3 -12.78 -10.62 21.68
N GLU A 4 -12.90 -11.95 21.82
CA GLU A 4 -11.77 -12.87 21.95
C GLU A 4 -11.49 -13.72 20.70
N HIS A 5 -12.33 -13.65 19.67
CA HIS A 5 -12.09 -14.43 18.46
C HIS A 5 -10.85 -13.91 17.73
N ARG A 6 -9.84 -14.77 17.62
CA ARG A 6 -8.59 -14.50 16.89
C ARG A 6 -8.74 -14.90 15.42
N VAL A 7 -8.09 -14.15 14.55
CA VAL A 7 -8.04 -14.38 13.12
C VAL A 7 -6.60 -14.36 12.64
N ILE A 8 -6.26 -15.29 11.76
CA ILE A 8 -4.96 -15.39 11.12
C ILE A 8 -5.06 -14.84 9.71
N LEU A 9 -4.19 -13.87 9.40
CA LEU A 9 -4.01 -13.26 8.10
C LEU A 9 -2.62 -13.67 7.61
N ASN A 10 -2.58 -14.63 6.70
CA ASN A 10 -1.36 -15.05 6.04
C ASN A 10 -1.10 -14.13 4.84
N VAL A 11 -0.15 -13.22 4.98
CA VAL A 11 0.20 -12.24 3.95
C VAL A 11 1.59 -12.57 3.42
N GLY A 12 1.71 -12.92 2.14
CA GLY A 12 2.98 -13.29 1.51
C GLY A 12 3.71 -14.44 2.22
N GLY A 13 2.97 -15.36 2.86
CA GLY A 13 3.52 -16.47 3.64
C GLY A 13 3.76 -16.16 5.13
N ILE A 14 3.64 -14.90 5.56
CA ILE A 14 3.81 -14.49 6.95
C ILE A 14 2.45 -14.44 7.65
N ARG A 15 2.33 -15.17 8.77
CA ARG A 15 1.10 -15.21 9.57
C ARG A 15 1.04 -14.05 10.54
N HIS A 16 0.10 -13.14 10.31
CA HIS A 16 -0.26 -12.08 11.22
C HIS A 16 -1.52 -12.47 12.01
N GLU A 17 -1.45 -12.42 13.32
CA GLU A 17 -2.57 -12.73 14.20
C GLU A 17 -3.16 -11.46 14.82
N THR A 18 -4.48 -11.39 14.89
CA THR A 18 -5.19 -10.32 15.58
C THR A 18 -6.58 -10.76 16.05
N TYR A 19 -7.32 -9.88 16.73
CA TYR A 19 -8.70 -10.13 17.11
C TYR A 19 -9.66 -9.64 16.02
N SER A 20 -10.73 -10.38 15.77
CA SER A 20 -11.76 -10.04 14.77
C SER A 20 -12.29 -8.62 14.95
N HIS A 21 -12.50 -8.16 16.19
CA HIS A 21 -13.01 -6.81 16.48
C HIS A 21 -12.03 -5.70 16.06
N VAL A 22 -10.72 -5.96 16.02
CA VAL A 22 -9.72 -4.98 15.56
C VAL A 22 -9.94 -4.66 14.09
N LEU A 23 -10.25 -5.66 13.26
CA LEU A 23 -10.51 -5.47 11.84
C LEU A 23 -11.80 -4.69 11.57
N LYS A 24 -12.70 -4.59 12.55
CA LYS A 24 -13.95 -3.83 12.46
C LYS A 24 -13.79 -2.35 12.85
N LYS A 25 -12.66 -1.94 13.45
CA LYS A 25 -12.41 -0.56 13.88
C LYS A 25 -12.39 0.44 12.72
N ILE A 26 -11.93 0.01 11.54
CA ILE A 26 -11.95 0.82 10.32
C ILE A 26 -12.94 0.17 9.35
N PRO A 27 -14.19 0.67 9.29
CA PRO A 27 -15.25 0.07 8.49
C PRO A 27 -15.00 0.28 6.99
N ALA A 28 -15.78 -0.43 6.16
CA ALA A 28 -15.73 -0.31 4.70
C ALA A 28 -14.36 -0.61 4.07
N THR A 29 -13.49 -1.33 4.76
CA THR A 29 -12.18 -1.81 4.26
C THR A 29 -12.25 -3.28 3.87
N ARG A 30 -11.24 -3.79 3.14
CA ARG A 30 -11.15 -5.23 2.80
C ARG A 30 -11.15 -6.11 4.06
N LEU A 31 -10.34 -5.76 5.06
CA LEU A 31 -10.23 -6.53 6.29
C LEU A 31 -11.50 -6.49 7.15
N SER A 32 -12.22 -5.36 7.15
CA SER A 32 -13.50 -5.27 7.86
C SER A 32 -14.59 -6.17 7.28
N ARG A 33 -14.44 -6.63 6.03
CA ARG A 33 -15.43 -7.43 5.31
C ARG A 33 -15.10 -8.93 5.26
N LEU A 34 -14.06 -9.39 5.96
CA LEU A 34 -13.71 -10.81 5.97
C LEU A 34 -14.86 -11.66 6.54
N THR A 35 -15.12 -12.75 5.83
CA THR A 35 -16.06 -13.80 6.20
C THR A 35 -15.51 -15.17 5.77
N PRO A 36 -15.96 -16.29 6.37
CA PRO A 36 -15.56 -17.63 5.91
C PRO A 36 -15.89 -17.94 4.44
N ASN A 37 -16.79 -17.17 3.81
CA ASN A 37 -17.12 -17.30 2.39
C ASN A 37 -16.19 -16.49 1.48
N THR A 38 -15.21 -15.79 2.03
CA THR A 38 -14.21 -15.05 1.25
C THR A 38 -13.36 -16.05 0.47
N ALA A 39 -13.16 -15.81 -0.82
CA ALA A 39 -12.44 -16.74 -1.71
C ALA A 39 -11.04 -17.16 -1.21
N ASN A 40 -10.40 -16.32 -0.40
CA ASN A 40 -9.05 -16.55 0.10
C ASN A 40 -9.01 -17.20 1.49
N TYR A 41 -10.14 -17.68 2.02
CA TYR A 41 -10.19 -18.35 3.31
C TYR A 41 -9.89 -19.84 3.16
N ASP A 42 -8.92 -20.34 3.93
CA ASP A 42 -8.61 -21.76 4.05
C ASP A 42 -9.29 -22.31 5.33
N PRO A 43 -10.32 -23.18 5.20
CA PRO A 43 -11.02 -23.75 6.35
C PRO A 43 -10.20 -24.81 7.09
N VAL A 44 -9.18 -25.40 6.46
CA VAL A 44 -8.31 -26.42 7.09
C VAL A 44 -7.32 -25.74 8.03
N LEU A 45 -6.69 -24.66 7.56
CA LEU A 45 -5.73 -23.88 8.36
C LEU A 45 -6.40 -22.80 9.21
N ASN A 46 -7.69 -22.52 8.97
CA ASN A 46 -8.45 -21.44 9.59
C ASN A 46 -7.77 -20.07 9.44
N GLU A 47 -7.31 -19.75 8.23
CA GLU A 47 -6.60 -18.51 7.92
C GLU A 47 -7.05 -17.90 6.58
N TYR A 48 -6.80 -16.61 6.42
CA TYR A 48 -7.00 -15.91 5.14
C TYR A 48 -5.65 -15.69 4.46
N PHE A 49 -5.54 -16.03 3.19
CA PHE A 49 -4.32 -15.81 2.40
C PHE A 49 -4.40 -14.54 1.54
N PHE A 50 -3.32 -13.77 1.51
CA PHE A 50 -3.15 -12.62 0.62
C PHE A 50 -1.74 -12.61 0.04
N ASP A 51 -1.64 -12.66 -1.28
CA ASP A 51 -0.37 -12.55 -1.99
C ASP A 51 0.07 -11.08 -2.10
N ARG A 52 0.37 -10.46 -0.95
CA ARG A 52 0.75 -9.04 -0.80
C ARG A 52 2.00 -8.89 0.04
N HIS A 53 2.52 -7.67 0.17
CA HIS A 53 3.79 -7.40 0.83
C HIS A 53 3.73 -7.61 2.37
N PRO A 54 4.38 -8.64 2.95
CA PRO A 54 4.27 -8.96 4.37
C PRO A 54 4.82 -7.87 5.30
N GLY A 55 5.94 -7.25 4.92
CA GLY A 55 6.57 -6.17 5.71
C GLY A 55 5.65 -4.96 5.89
N VAL A 56 5.11 -4.44 4.79
CA VAL A 56 4.15 -3.32 4.78
C VAL A 56 2.88 -3.64 5.56
N PHE A 57 2.39 -4.87 5.46
CA PHE A 57 1.15 -5.27 6.13
C PHE A 57 1.19 -5.06 7.65
N SER A 58 2.37 -5.10 8.28
CA SER A 58 2.51 -4.76 9.70
C SER A 58 2.07 -3.32 10.03
N MET A 59 2.35 -2.36 9.13
CA MET A 59 1.93 -0.96 9.27
C MET A 59 0.42 -0.81 9.04
N ILE A 60 -0.11 -1.50 8.03
CA ILE A 60 -1.54 -1.60 7.77
C ILE A 60 -2.27 -2.11 9.02
N MET A 61 -1.81 -3.21 9.61
CA MET A 61 -2.39 -3.76 10.84
C MET A 61 -2.25 -2.83 12.04
N ASN A 62 -1.17 -2.07 12.13
CA ASN A 62 -1.00 -1.08 13.19
C ASN A 62 -2.07 0.01 13.09
N TYR A 63 -2.45 0.44 11.89
CA TYR A 63 -3.52 1.42 11.70
C TYR A 63 -4.85 0.94 12.28
N TYR A 64 -5.26 -0.32 12.06
CA TYR A 64 -6.47 -0.86 12.70
C TYR A 64 -6.35 -0.91 14.23
N ARG A 65 -5.15 -1.14 14.78
CA ARG A 65 -4.95 -1.24 16.22
C ARG A 65 -5.04 0.13 16.91
N THR A 66 -4.36 1.13 16.35
CA THR A 66 -4.18 2.46 16.95
C THR A 66 -5.18 3.51 16.47
N GLY A 67 -5.78 3.31 15.29
CA GLY A 67 -6.57 4.33 14.61
C GLY A 67 -5.74 5.43 13.95
N LYS A 68 -4.41 5.26 13.87
CA LYS A 68 -3.46 6.26 13.35
C LYS A 68 -2.67 5.71 12.16
N LEU A 69 -2.74 6.40 11.02
CA LEU A 69 -2.02 6.01 9.81
C LEU A 69 -0.63 6.68 9.78
N HIS A 70 0.41 5.85 9.81
CA HIS A 70 1.80 6.29 9.71
C HIS A 70 2.45 5.74 8.45
N TYR A 71 3.30 6.55 7.81
CA TYR A 71 4.05 6.13 6.64
C TYR A 71 5.38 5.47 7.06
N PRO A 72 5.73 4.33 6.47
CA PRO A 72 7.02 3.69 6.70
C PRO A 72 8.16 4.52 6.11
N THR A 73 9.34 4.44 6.72
CA THR A 73 10.56 5.13 6.26
C THR A 73 11.52 4.22 5.51
N ASN A 74 11.23 2.91 5.48
CA ASN A 74 12.07 1.86 4.90
C ASN A 74 11.52 1.29 3.58
N VAL A 75 10.40 1.82 3.09
CA VAL A 75 9.85 1.54 1.75
C VAL A 75 9.39 2.85 1.12
N CYS A 76 9.32 2.92 -0.20
CA CYS A 76 8.88 4.13 -0.89
C CYS A 76 7.37 4.38 -0.72
N GLY A 77 6.97 5.67 -0.74
CA GLY A 77 5.56 6.08 -0.68
C GLY A 77 4.65 5.41 -1.70
N PRO A 78 5.01 5.35 -3.00
CA PRO A 78 4.16 4.73 -4.01
C PRO A 78 3.81 3.26 -3.69
N LEU A 79 4.80 2.46 -3.28
CA LEU A 79 4.57 1.07 -2.88
C LEU A 79 3.64 0.98 -1.67
N PHE A 80 3.77 1.88 -0.69
CA PHE A 80 2.88 1.91 0.46
C PHE A 80 1.45 2.33 0.07
N GLU A 81 1.30 3.30 -0.84
CA GLU A 81 0.00 3.74 -1.36
C GLU A 81 -0.72 2.64 -2.16
N GLU A 82 0.00 1.87 -2.98
CA GLU A 82 -0.55 0.69 -3.67
C GLU A 82 -1.10 -0.35 -2.66
N GLU A 83 -0.41 -0.55 -1.55
CA GLU A 83 -0.89 -1.43 -0.48
C GLU A 83 -2.12 -0.82 0.21
N LEU A 84 -2.11 0.47 0.54
CA LEU A 84 -3.29 1.15 1.11
C LEU A 84 -4.52 1.00 0.21
N GLU A 85 -4.36 1.22 -1.09
CA GLU A 85 -5.42 1.04 -2.08
C GLU A 85 -5.93 -0.40 -2.08
N PHE A 86 -5.03 -1.39 -2.13
CA PHE A 86 -5.42 -2.80 -2.07
C PHE A 86 -6.25 -3.11 -0.82
N TRP A 87 -5.87 -2.59 0.35
CA TRP A 87 -6.59 -2.81 1.61
C TRP A 87 -7.85 -1.95 1.76
N GLY A 88 -8.06 -0.98 0.86
CA GLY A 88 -9.19 -0.05 0.86
C GLY A 88 -9.07 1.00 1.95
N LEU A 89 -7.87 1.53 2.18
CA LEU A 89 -7.55 2.54 3.18
C LEU A 89 -7.25 3.88 2.48
N ASP A 90 -7.76 4.97 3.06
CA ASP A 90 -7.55 6.31 2.52
C ASP A 90 -6.20 6.89 2.98
N ALA A 91 -5.30 7.12 2.03
CA ALA A 91 -3.99 7.72 2.27
C ALA A 91 -4.05 9.12 2.90
N ASN A 92 -5.16 9.86 2.73
CA ASN A 92 -5.33 11.19 3.30
C ASN A 92 -5.54 11.19 4.81
N GLN A 93 -5.75 10.02 5.44
CA GLN A 93 -5.84 9.87 6.89
C GLN A 93 -4.47 9.86 7.59
N VAL A 94 -3.39 10.18 6.87
CA VAL A 94 -2.02 10.20 7.38
C VAL A 94 -1.86 11.18 8.54
N GLU A 95 -1.23 10.71 9.61
CA GLU A 95 -0.95 11.52 10.79
C GLU A 95 0.04 12.66 10.48
N PRO A 96 -0.06 13.81 11.17
CA PRO A 96 0.80 14.96 10.93
C PRO A 96 2.30 14.68 11.00
N CYS A 97 2.73 13.75 11.85
CA CYS A 97 4.14 13.38 11.95
C CYS A 97 4.71 12.72 10.68
N CYS A 98 3.86 12.26 9.77
CA CYS A 98 4.23 11.60 8.52
C CYS A 98 3.97 12.46 7.28
N TRP A 99 3.47 13.69 7.43
CA TRP A 99 3.14 14.56 6.29
C TRP A 99 4.34 14.84 5.40
N MET A 100 5.53 15.08 5.97
CA MET A 100 6.73 15.34 5.15
C MET A 100 7.08 14.17 4.23
N THR A 101 7.03 12.94 4.75
CA THR A 101 7.25 11.72 3.95
C THR A 101 6.18 11.60 2.87
N TYR A 102 4.91 11.79 3.24
CA TYR A 102 3.78 11.73 2.31
C TYR A 102 3.88 12.75 1.17
N THR A 103 4.09 14.03 1.48
CA THR A 103 4.15 15.10 0.47
C THR A 103 5.37 14.97 -0.42
N GLN A 104 6.55 14.68 0.15
CA GLN A 104 7.78 14.55 -0.63
C GLN A 104 7.67 13.47 -1.71
N HIS A 105 7.02 12.36 -1.40
CA HIS A 105 6.79 11.31 -2.38
C HIS A 105 5.90 11.76 -3.53
N ARG A 106 4.81 12.49 -3.24
CA ARG A 106 3.90 13.01 -4.27
C ARG A 106 4.56 14.09 -5.13
N ASP A 107 5.27 15.03 -4.52
CA ASP A 107 6.02 16.07 -5.23
C ASP A 107 7.06 15.44 -6.19
N THR A 108 7.72 14.36 -5.74
CA THR A 108 8.67 13.61 -6.58
C THR A 108 7.97 12.96 -7.77
N GLN A 109 6.80 12.36 -7.57
CA GLN A 109 6.02 11.75 -8.65
C GLN A 109 5.51 12.80 -9.66
N GLU A 110 5.02 13.94 -9.17
CA GLU A 110 4.60 15.05 -10.02
C GLU A 110 5.76 15.59 -10.86
N THR A 111 6.93 15.77 -10.23
CA THR A 111 8.14 16.20 -10.94
C THR A 111 8.55 15.18 -12.01
N LEU A 112 8.51 13.88 -11.68
CA LEU A 112 8.87 12.82 -12.63
C LEU A 112 7.90 12.79 -13.82
N ALA A 113 6.59 12.91 -13.57
CA ALA A 113 5.60 12.95 -14.63
C ALA A 113 5.79 14.15 -15.57
N VAL A 114 6.20 15.31 -15.04
CA VAL A 114 6.58 16.48 -15.85
C VAL A 114 7.79 16.15 -16.72
N ILE A 115 8.86 15.56 -16.16
CA ILE A 115 10.06 15.18 -16.93
C ILE A 115 9.70 14.20 -18.06
N GLU A 116 8.94 13.15 -17.75
CA GLU A 116 8.51 12.15 -18.74
C GLU A 116 7.69 12.77 -19.87
N SER A 117 6.87 13.79 -19.58
CA SER A 117 6.13 14.51 -20.62
C SER A 117 7.00 15.40 -21.51
N LEU A 118 8.16 15.85 -21.01
CA LEU A 118 9.10 16.69 -21.77
C LEU A 118 10.02 15.86 -22.67
N ASP A 119 10.35 14.63 -22.28
CA ASP A 119 11.23 13.73 -23.03
C ASP A 119 10.59 13.12 -24.30
N LEU A 120 9.33 13.46 -24.61
CA LEU A 120 8.61 12.99 -25.80
C LEU A 120 8.70 13.91 -27.03
N ASP A 121 9.36 15.07 -26.92
CA ASP A 121 9.42 16.06 -28.02
C ASP A 121 10.78 16.13 -28.74
N GLY A 122 11.73 15.24 -28.43
CA GLY A 122 13.06 15.20 -29.05
C GLY A 122 13.33 13.89 -29.78
N ASP A 123 12.98 13.80 -31.07
CA ASP A 123 13.60 12.79 -31.93
C ASP A 123 15.13 12.98 -31.85
N PRO A 124 15.93 11.91 -31.64
CA PRO A 124 17.37 12.03 -31.76
C PRO A 124 17.70 12.58 -33.16
N PRO A 125 18.61 13.55 -33.30
CA PRO A 125 18.93 14.13 -34.60
C PRO A 125 19.32 13.00 -35.56
N SER A 126 18.74 13.03 -36.75
CA SER A 126 19.00 12.02 -37.76
C SER A 126 20.50 12.04 -38.10
N GLN A 127 21.07 10.90 -38.53
CA GLN A 127 22.49 10.83 -38.91
C GLN A 127 22.87 11.84 -40.00
N GLU A 128 21.90 12.36 -40.77
CA GLU A 128 22.10 13.44 -41.75
C GLU A 128 22.36 14.81 -41.11
N GLU A 129 21.80 15.11 -39.93
CA GLU A 129 21.98 16.40 -39.24
C GLU A 129 23.35 16.49 -38.53
N VAL A 130 23.91 15.35 -38.12
CA VAL A 130 25.24 15.27 -37.50
C VAL A 130 26.35 15.50 -38.54
N GLY A 131 26.08 15.26 -39.82
CA GLY A 131 27.04 15.39 -40.92
C GLY A 131 27.33 16.84 -41.37
N TYR A 132 26.54 17.82 -40.93
CA TYR A 132 26.73 19.23 -41.30
C TYR A 132 27.55 20.05 -40.30
N VAL A 133 28.02 19.44 -39.21
CA VAL A 133 28.77 20.12 -38.13
C VAL A 133 30.29 19.86 -38.21
N PHE A 134 30.77 19.25 -39.30
CA PHE A 134 32.20 19.09 -39.58
C PHE A 134 32.59 19.62 -40.95
#